data_AF-A0A1X7R525-F1
#
_entry.id   AF-A0A1X7R525-F1
#
_cell.length_a   1.000
_cell.length_b   1.000
_cell.length_c   1.000
_cell.angle_alpha   90.00
_cell.angle_beta   90.00
_cell.angle_gamma   90.00
#
_symmetry.space_group_name_H-M   'P 1'
#
loop_
_entity.id
_entity.type
_entity.pdbx_description
1 polymer ?
#
loop_
_entity_poly.entity_id
_entity_poly.type
_entity_poly.pdbx_seq_one_letter_code
_entity_poly.pdbx_strand_id
1 'polypeptide(L)'
;MSKIKLLSTYKQLIKALVKSERRGRLSQLKIENKRQISLAIYDKMQITRKQQLKNIKSIDEKNLFLQINQLNEKIKSLKNFNINNDKSLLYLKDSSPFKQLFQTELIEINRNNTNTNNEIFDRLIESWKDAINFLNNQREYDELMELYDLSNKYTQQEKIKATANRVGLDVPF
;
A
#
# COMPACT_ATOMS: atom_id res chain seq x y z
N MET A 1 -33.07 -15.36 -6.27
CA MET A 1 -32.40 -14.15 -6.80
C MET A 1 -31.54 -13.43 -5.75
N SER A 2 -32.00 -13.25 -4.51
CA SER A 2 -31.30 -12.50 -3.45
C SER A 2 -29.88 -13.01 -3.12
N LYS A 3 -29.67 -14.33 -3.01
CA LYS A 3 -28.35 -14.93 -2.70
C LYS A 3 -27.27 -14.62 -3.75
N ILE A 4 -27.64 -14.59 -5.04
CA ILE A 4 -26.70 -14.24 -6.13
C ILE A 4 -26.32 -12.76 -6.04
N LYS A 5 -27.31 -11.89 -5.78
CA LYS A 5 -27.11 -10.45 -5.57
C LYS A 5 -26.18 -10.21 -4.37
N LEU A 6 -26.41 -10.89 -3.25
CA LEU A 6 -25.57 -10.82 -2.05
C LEU A 6 -24.12 -11.26 -2.32
N LEU A 7 -23.92 -12.39 -3.01
CA LEU A 7 -22.57 -12.82 -3.35
C LEU A 7 -21.86 -11.82 -4.28
N SER A 8 -22.61 -11.20 -5.20
CA SER A 8 -22.07 -10.19 -6.10
C SER A 8 -21.66 -8.91 -5.35
N THR A 9 -22.47 -8.44 -4.41
CA THR A 9 -22.15 -7.26 -3.59
C THR A 9 -20.99 -7.53 -2.63
N TYR A 10 -20.92 -8.71 -2.03
CA TYR A 10 -19.76 -9.14 -1.24
C TYR A 10 -18.46 -9.10 -2.04
N LYS A 11 -18.47 -9.64 -3.27
CA LYS A 11 -17.30 -9.58 -4.17
C LYS A 11 -16.91 -8.15 -4.52
N GLN A 12 -17.88 -7.26 -4.68
CA GLN A 12 -17.63 -5.83 -4.93
C GLN A 12 -17.04 -5.15 -3.70
N LEU A 13 -17.54 -5.46 -2.50
CA LEU A 13 -17.00 -4.95 -1.23
C LEU A 13 -15.54 -5.35 -1.03
N ILE A 14 -15.21 -6.63 -1.23
CA ILE A 14 -13.80 -7.08 -1.18
C ILE A 14 -12.95 -6.31 -2.19
N LYS A 15 -13.41 -6.14 -3.43
CA LYS A 15 -12.67 -5.39 -4.45
C LYS A 15 -12.47 -3.92 -4.05
N ALA A 16 -13.48 -3.29 -3.45
CA ALA A 16 -13.38 -1.92 -2.96
C ALA A 16 -12.36 -1.80 -1.84
N LEU A 17 -12.38 -2.72 -0.87
CA LEU A 17 -11.41 -2.80 0.23
C LEU A 17 -9.97 -3.02 -0.27
N VAL A 18 -9.75 -3.95 -1.21
CA VAL A 18 -8.43 -4.16 -1.81
C VAL A 18 -7.93 -2.87 -2.47
N LYS A 19 -8.80 -2.16 -3.20
CA LYS A 19 -8.43 -0.91 -3.87
C LYS A 19 -8.10 0.21 -2.90
N SER A 20 -8.86 0.36 -1.80
CA SER A 20 -8.60 1.39 -0.80
C SER A 20 -7.28 1.14 -0.06
N GLU A 21 -7.04 -0.10 0.38
CA GLU A 21 -5.80 -0.46 1.09
C GLU A 21 -4.55 -0.43 0.20
N ARG A 22 -4.70 -0.66 -1.11
CA ARG A 22 -3.57 -0.79 -2.06
C ARG A 22 -2.61 0.39 -1.98
N ARG A 23 -3.12 1.62 -1.89
CA ARG A 23 -2.31 2.84 -1.82
C ARG A 23 -1.42 2.87 -0.58
N GLY A 24 -2.02 2.67 0.60
CA GLY A 24 -1.30 2.62 1.86
C GLY A 24 -0.29 1.48 1.93
N ARG A 25 -0.62 0.31 1.38
CA ARG A 25 0.33 -0.81 1.29
C ARG A 25 1.47 -0.53 0.35
N LEU A 26 1.22 0.13 -0.79
CA LEU A 26 2.25 0.51 -1.74
C LEU A 26 3.20 1.55 -1.15
N SER A 27 2.70 2.52 -0.37
CA SER A 27 3.57 3.46 0.36
C SER A 27 4.39 2.76 1.45
N GLN A 28 3.79 1.85 2.22
CA GLN A 28 4.51 1.03 3.19
C GLN A 28 5.61 0.18 2.55
N LEU A 29 5.33 -0.49 1.43
CA LEU A 29 6.32 -1.27 0.69
C LEU A 29 7.46 -0.40 0.15
N LYS A 30 7.18 0.83 -0.32
CA LYS A 30 8.21 1.79 -0.71
C LYS A 30 9.11 2.18 0.46
N ILE A 31 8.53 2.44 1.63
CA ILE A 31 9.27 2.77 2.85
C ILE A 31 10.13 1.58 3.29
N GLU A 32 9.55 0.38 3.32
CA GLU A 32 10.24 -0.84 3.72
C GLU A 32 11.37 -1.21 2.75
N ASN A 33 11.16 -1.09 1.44
CA ASN A 33 12.22 -1.32 0.46
C ASN A 33 13.40 -0.34 0.66
N LYS A 34 13.10 0.95 0.87
CA LYS A 34 14.13 1.94 1.22
C LYS A 34 14.86 1.56 2.51
N ARG A 35 14.13 1.13 3.54
CA ARG A 35 14.71 0.65 4.81
C ARG A 35 15.66 -0.51 4.59
N GLN A 36 15.26 -1.51 3.81
CA GLN A 36 16.07 -2.70 3.51
C GLN A 36 17.34 -2.35 2.72
N ILE A 37 17.25 -1.42 1.77
CA ILE A 37 18.42 -0.90 1.05
C ILE A 37 19.37 -0.19 2.03
N SER A 38 18.85 0.68 2.89
CA SER A 38 19.66 1.39 3.89
C SER A 38 20.35 0.45 4.87
N LEU A 39 19.65 -0.59 5.36
CA LEU A 39 20.22 -1.62 6.22
C LEU A 39 21.34 -2.39 5.51
N ALA A 40 21.12 -2.81 4.26
CA ALA A 40 22.15 -3.51 3.49
C ALA A 40 23.40 -2.64 3.22
N ILE A 41 23.21 -1.34 2.99
CA ILE A 41 24.31 -0.37 2.86
C ILE A 41 25.06 -0.21 4.18
N TYR A 42 24.33 -0.11 5.29
CA TYR A 42 24.93 -0.02 6.62
C TYR A 42 25.75 -1.27 6.95
N ASP A 43 25.21 -2.47 6.71
CA ASP A 43 25.91 -3.74 6.91
C ASP A 43 27.19 -3.81 6.06
N LYS A 44 27.10 -3.38 4.79
CA LYS A 44 28.26 -3.29 3.90
C LYS A 44 29.32 -2.34 4.45
N MET A 45 28.91 -1.18 4.98
CA MET A 45 29.83 -0.21 5.59
C MET A 45 30.53 -0.81 6.81
N GLN A 46 29.80 -1.54 7.66
CA GLN A 46 30.37 -2.20 8.84
C GLN A 46 31.38 -3.29 8.45
N ILE A 47 31.08 -4.08 7.42
CA ILE A 47 32.02 -5.09 6.90
C ILE A 47 33.28 -4.44 6.32
N THR A 48 33.12 -3.33 5.60
CA THR A 48 34.26 -2.58 5.03
C THR A 48 35.14 -1.99 6.13
N ARG A 49 34.55 -1.45 7.21
CA ARG A 49 35.29 -0.99 8.39
C ARG A 49 36.05 -2.12 9.07
N LYS A 50 35.44 -3.30 9.21
CA LYS A 50 36.11 -4.49 9.75
C LYS A 50 37.33 -4.87 8.89
N GLN A 51 37.21 -4.84 7.56
CA GLN A 51 38.35 -5.08 6.65
C GLN A 51 39.50 -4.08 6.83
N GLN A 52 39.21 -2.81 7.13
CA GLN A 52 40.22 -1.77 7.33
C GLN A 52 40.97 -1.88 8.66
N LEU A 53 40.34 -2.45 9.69
CA LEU A 53 40.95 -2.74 10.99
C LEU A 53 41.86 -3.97 10.85
N LYS A 54 43.04 -3.76 10.26
CA LYS A 54 44.07 -4.76 9.96
C LYS A 54 44.40 -5.66 11.16
N ASN A 55 43.89 -6.89 11.14
CA ASN A 55 44.37 -8.10 11.85
C ASN A 55 43.59 -9.35 11.39
N ILE A 56 43.16 -9.40 10.13
CA ILE A 56 42.24 -10.42 9.62
C ILE A 56 43.05 -11.46 8.83
N LYS A 57 42.85 -12.75 9.13
CA LYS A 57 43.50 -13.86 8.42
C LYS A 57 43.00 -13.92 6.97
N SER A 58 43.80 -14.41 6.02
CA SER A 58 43.42 -14.43 4.58
C SER A 58 42.12 -15.21 4.27
N ILE A 59 41.75 -16.17 5.12
CA ILE A 59 40.48 -16.92 5.02
C ILE A 59 39.28 -16.03 5.37
N ASP A 60 39.43 -15.18 6.37
CA ASP A 60 38.37 -14.27 6.82
C ASP A 60 38.17 -13.11 5.83
N GLU A 61 39.23 -12.67 5.14
CA GLU A 61 39.12 -11.68 4.06
C GLU A 61 38.27 -12.19 2.88
N LYS A 62 38.47 -13.46 2.48
CA LYS A 62 37.65 -14.10 1.42
C LYS A 62 36.17 -14.18 1.83
N ASN A 63 35.90 -14.54 3.08
CA ASN A 63 34.52 -14.61 3.59
C ASN A 63 33.85 -13.22 3.64
N LEU A 64 34.56 -12.18 4.06
CA LEU A 64 34.06 -10.80 4.07
C LEU A 64 33.79 -10.29 2.66
N PHE A 65 34.64 -10.63 1.69
CA PHE A 65 34.42 -10.29 0.28
C PHE A 65 33.17 -10.95 -0.29
N LEU A 66 32.93 -12.23 0.01
CA LEU A 66 31.70 -12.94 -0.37
C LEU A 66 30.45 -12.27 0.23
N GLN A 67 30.49 -11.87 1.50
CA GLN A 67 29.39 -11.16 2.15
C GLN A 67 29.11 -9.80 1.50
N ILE A 68 30.16 -9.04 1.12
CA ILE A 68 30.00 -7.78 0.38
C ILE A 68 29.31 -8.02 -0.98
N ASN A 69 29.71 -9.07 -1.70
CA ASN A 69 29.10 -9.41 -2.99
C ASN A 69 27.63 -9.82 -2.83
N GLN A 70 27.32 -10.64 -1.82
CA GLN A 70 25.92 -10.98 -1.49
C GLN A 70 25.09 -9.73 -1.17
N LEU A 71 25.65 -8.77 -0.43
CA LEU A 71 24.98 -7.49 -0.14
C LEU A 71 24.82 -6.64 -1.39
N ASN A 72 25.80 -6.60 -2.30
CA ASN A 72 25.69 -5.89 -3.58
C ASN A 72 24.58 -6.49 -4.46
N GLU A 73 24.52 -7.81 -4.58
CA GLU A 73 23.45 -8.50 -5.31
C GLU A 73 22.08 -8.24 -4.68
N LYS A 74 21.99 -8.25 -3.34
CA LYS A 74 20.76 -7.89 -2.62
C LYS A 74 20.34 -6.44 -2.87
N ILE A 75 21.28 -5.48 -2.86
CA ILE A 75 20.97 -4.08 -3.17
C ILE A 75 20.50 -3.94 -4.62
N LYS A 76 21.14 -4.66 -5.56
CA LYS A 76 20.76 -4.66 -6.97
C LYS A 76 19.36 -5.23 -7.19
N SER A 77 19.03 -6.34 -6.54
CA SER A 77 17.69 -6.93 -6.62
C SER A 77 16.62 -6.02 -6.01
N LEU A 78 16.88 -5.40 -4.85
CA LEU A 78 15.96 -4.45 -4.20
C LEU A 78 15.75 -3.16 -5.02
N LYS A 79 16.78 -2.69 -5.74
CA LYS A 79 16.66 -1.54 -6.65
C LYS A 79 15.89 -1.88 -7.92
N ASN A 80 16.07 -3.09 -8.44
CA ASN A 80 15.38 -3.56 -9.66
C ASN A 80 13.95 -4.03 -9.39
N PHE A 81 13.59 -4.28 -8.13
CA PHE A 81 12.25 -4.71 -7.75
C PHE A 81 11.22 -3.59 -7.99
N ASN A 82 10.34 -3.82 -8.96
CA ASN A 82 9.24 -2.90 -9.25
C ASN A 82 8.07 -3.16 -8.31
N ILE A 83 7.97 -2.34 -7.26
CA ILE A 83 6.95 -2.41 -6.21
C ILE A 83 5.52 -2.31 -6.79
N ASN A 84 5.33 -1.61 -7.90
CA ASN A 84 4.00 -1.42 -8.50
C ASN A 84 3.42 -2.71 -9.08
N ASN A 85 4.28 -3.69 -9.40
CA ASN A 85 3.91 -4.97 -10.01
C ASN A 85 3.75 -6.09 -8.98
N ASP A 86 3.84 -5.80 -7.68
CA ASP A 86 3.69 -6.81 -6.65
C ASP A 86 2.25 -7.37 -6.61
N LYS A 87 2.11 -8.67 -6.89
CA LYS A 87 0.84 -9.40 -6.87
C LYS A 87 0.25 -9.47 -5.47
N SER A 88 1.04 -9.31 -4.41
CA SER A 88 0.56 -9.31 -3.02
C SER A 88 -0.45 -8.19 -2.75
N LEU A 89 -0.41 -7.11 -3.55
CA LEU A 89 -1.31 -5.96 -3.47
C LEU A 89 -2.70 -6.22 -4.06
N LEU A 90 -2.88 -7.34 -4.78
CA LEU A 90 -4.18 -7.70 -5.37
C LEU A 90 -5.12 -8.41 -4.37
N TYR A 91 -4.61 -8.76 -3.19
CA TYR A 91 -5.31 -9.53 -2.18
C TYR A 91 -5.33 -8.78 -0.86
N LEU A 92 -6.39 -8.98 -0.06
CA LEU A 92 -6.41 -8.51 1.32
C LEU A 92 -5.35 -9.26 2.15
N LYS A 93 -4.75 -8.56 3.11
CA LYS A 93 -3.75 -9.17 4.01
C LYS A 93 -4.39 -10.26 4.88
N ASP A 94 -5.60 -9.99 5.36
CA ASP A 94 -6.41 -10.96 6.09
C ASP A 94 -7.87 -10.83 5.67
N SER A 95 -8.40 -11.88 5.04
CA SER A 95 -9.82 -11.97 4.66
C SER A 95 -10.67 -12.70 5.69
N SER A 96 -10.06 -13.27 6.74
CA SER A 96 -10.77 -14.11 7.71
C SER A 96 -11.91 -13.38 8.43
N PRO A 97 -11.77 -12.11 8.87
CA PRO A 97 -12.85 -11.44 9.60
C PRO A 97 -14.07 -11.18 8.70
N PHE A 98 -13.83 -10.77 7.45
CA PHE A 98 -14.91 -10.54 6.48
C PHE A 98 -15.60 -11.84 6.07
N LYS A 99 -14.86 -12.95 6.00
CA LYS A 99 -15.44 -14.26 5.75
C LYS A 99 -16.31 -14.72 6.91
N GLN A 100 -15.88 -14.50 8.15
CA GLN A 100 -16.66 -14.82 9.35
C GLN A 100 -17.93 -13.98 9.40
N LEU A 101 -17.82 -12.66 9.20
CA LEU A 101 -18.97 -11.74 9.17
C LEU A 101 -19.99 -12.15 8.10
N PHE A 102 -19.52 -12.48 6.90
CA PHE A 102 -20.39 -13.00 5.83
C PHE A 102 -21.08 -14.31 6.21
N GLN A 103 -20.38 -15.21 6.90
CA GLN A 103 -20.93 -16.48 7.35
C GLN A 103 -21.97 -16.30 8.47
N THR A 104 -21.71 -15.42 9.44
CA THR A 104 -22.65 -15.14 10.54
C THR A 104 -23.94 -14.55 9.99
N GLU A 105 -23.86 -13.58 9.08
CA GLU A 105 -25.03 -12.97 8.46
C GLU A 105 -25.83 -13.99 7.64
N LEU A 106 -25.16 -14.87 6.89
CA LEU A 106 -25.85 -15.96 6.19
C LEU A 106 -26.57 -16.93 7.14
N ILE A 107 -26.00 -17.20 8.32
CA ILE A 107 -26.61 -18.09 9.33
C ILE A 107 -27.85 -17.42 9.93
N GLU A 108 -27.77 -16.14 10.29
CA GLU A 108 -28.91 -15.38 10.82
C GLU A 108 -30.06 -15.32 9.82
N ILE A 109 -29.74 -15.06 8.57
CA ILE A 109 -30.71 -15.03 7.47
C ILE A 109 -31.39 -16.37 7.22
N ASN A 110 -30.69 -17.49 7.37
CA ASN A 110 -31.30 -18.82 7.17
C ASN A 110 -32.14 -19.28 8.38
N ARG A 111 -31.91 -18.73 9.58
CA ARG A 111 -32.65 -19.08 10.80
C ARG A 111 -34.03 -18.43 10.85
N ASN A 112 -34.13 -17.19 10.44
CA ASN A 112 -35.40 -16.51 10.24
C ASN A 112 -35.93 -17.02 8.90
N ASN A 113 -37.13 -17.60 8.80
CA ASN A 113 -37.61 -18.23 7.55
C ASN A 113 -39.01 -17.70 7.18
N THR A 114 -39.18 -16.39 7.30
CA THR A 114 -40.44 -15.65 7.12
C THR A 114 -40.27 -14.51 6.10
N ASN A 115 -41.37 -13.92 5.60
CA ASN A 115 -41.36 -12.84 4.60
C ASN A 115 -40.47 -11.63 4.97
N THR A 116 -40.20 -11.42 6.27
CA THR A 116 -39.24 -10.45 6.81
C THR A 116 -37.80 -10.62 6.32
N ASN A 117 -37.44 -11.79 5.80
CA ASN A 117 -36.10 -12.07 5.30
C ASN A 117 -35.74 -11.24 4.07
N ASN A 118 -36.70 -10.99 3.17
CA ASN A 118 -36.41 -10.25 1.95
C ASN A 118 -36.04 -8.79 2.26
N GLU A 119 -36.72 -8.18 3.23
CA GLU A 119 -36.38 -6.83 3.71
C GLU A 119 -35.02 -6.78 4.40
N ILE A 120 -34.70 -7.77 5.24
CA ILE A 120 -33.38 -7.87 5.89
C ILE A 120 -32.27 -8.05 4.83
N PHE A 121 -32.50 -8.89 3.82
CA PHE A 121 -31.58 -9.08 2.70
C PHE A 121 -31.32 -7.78 1.94
N ASP A 122 -32.38 -7.04 1.60
CA ASP A 122 -32.23 -5.80 0.84
C ASP A 122 -31.54 -4.71 1.68
N ARG A 123 -31.87 -4.57 2.97
CA ARG A 123 -31.16 -3.64 3.88
C ARG A 123 -29.67 -3.97 4.02
N LEU A 124 -29.33 -5.25 4.11
CA LEU A 124 -27.94 -5.68 4.22
C LEU A 124 -27.17 -5.41 2.92
N ILE A 125 -27.81 -5.68 1.78
CA ILE A 125 -27.25 -5.33 0.47
C ILE A 125 -27.06 -3.82 0.33
N GLU A 126 -28.00 -3.00 0.81
CA GLU A 126 -27.89 -1.54 0.85
C GLU A 126 -26.73 -1.09 1.74
N SER A 127 -26.65 -1.60 2.98
CA SER A 127 -25.54 -1.29 3.89
C SER A 127 -24.17 -1.58 3.27
N TRP A 128 -24.02 -2.71 2.58
CA TRP A 128 -22.78 -3.03 1.88
C TRP A 128 -22.52 -2.13 0.67
N LYS A 129 -23.56 -1.72 -0.05
CA LYS A 129 -23.42 -0.73 -1.13
C LYS A 129 -22.97 0.61 -0.58
N ASP A 130 -23.51 1.04 0.55
CA ASP A 130 -23.10 2.28 1.21
C ASP A 130 -21.64 2.21 1.65
N ALA A 131 -21.22 1.08 2.22
CA ALA A 131 -19.81 0.83 2.53
C ALA A 131 -18.91 0.86 1.28
N ILE A 132 -19.35 0.25 0.17
CA ILE A 132 -18.63 0.31 -1.11
C ILE A 132 -18.50 1.76 -1.60
N ASN A 133 -19.60 2.53 -1.56
CA ASN A 133 -19.63 3.92 -1.98
C ASN A 133 -18.71 4.77 -1.12
N PHE A 134 -18.75 4.59 0.20
CA PHE A 134 -17.85 5.26 1.14
C PHE A 134 -16.38 4.99 0.80
N LEU A 135 -15.99 3.73 0.60
CA LEU A 135 -14.61 3.36 0.24
C LEU A 135 -14.17 3.96 -1.10
N ASN A 136 -15.06 3.98 -2.09
CA ASN A 136 -14.77 4.59 -3.38
C ASN A 136 -14.60 6.11 -3.27
N ASN A 137 -15.49 6.77 -2.53
CA ASN A 137 -15.46 8.22 -2.33
C ASN A 137 -14.22 8.63 -1.53
N GLN A 138 -13.83 7.88 -0.49
CA GLN A 138 -12.62 8.14 0.27
C GLN A 138 -11.38 8.03 -0.64
N ARG A 139 -11.33 7.00 -1.49
CA ARG A 139 -10.22 6.83 -2.45
C ARG A 139 -10.16 7.97 -3.46
N GLU A 140 -11.30 8.41 -3.97
CA GLU A 140 -11.39 9.54 -4.90
C GLU A 140 -10.97 10.85 -4.21
N TYR A 141 -11.41 11.06 -2.97
CA TYR A 141 -10.97 12.18 -2.15
C TYR A 141 -9.44 12.19 -1.97
N ASP A 142 -8.84 11.05 -1.62
CA ASP A 142 -7.39 10.93 -1.48
C ASP A 142 -6.66 11.19 -2.82
N GLU A 143 -7.25 10.76 -3.94
CA GLU A 143 -6.77 11.01 -5.31
C GLU A 143 -6.76 12.50 -5.65
N LEU A 144 -7.89 13.18 -5.37
CA LEU A 144 -8.04 14.60 -5.61
C LEU A 144 -7.12 15.39 -4.69
N MET A 145 -7.04 15.05 -3.40
CA MET A 145 -6.13 15.71 -2.47
C MET A 145 -4.68 15.58 -2.95
N GLU A 146 -4.23 14.41 -3.40
CA GLU A 146 -2.85 14.26 -3.91
C GLU A 146 -2.56 15.10 -5.18
N LEU A 147 -3.58 15.34 -6.00
CA LEU A 147 -3.50 16.20 -7.20
C LEU A 147 -3.52 17.70 -6.82
N TYR A 148 -4.36 18.09 -5.87
CA TYR A 148 -4.54 19.49 -5.47
C TYR A 148 -3.57 19.94 -4.36
N ASP A 149 -2.94 19.03 -3.60
CA ASP A 149 -1.78 19.27 -2.71
C ASP A 149 -0.48 19.53 -3.50
N LEU A 150 -0.61 20.30 -4.57
CA LEU A 150 0.48 21.03 -5.22
C LEU A 150 1.27 21.88 -4.19
N SER A 151 0.62 22.27 -3.09
CA SER A 151 1.22 22.99 -1.97
C SER A 151 2.42 22.26 -1.34
N ASN A 152 2.51 20.93 -1.38
CA ASN A 152 3.64 20.18 -0.81
C ASN A 152 4.64 19.66 -1.87
N LYS A 153 4.31 19.78 -3.16
CA LYS A 153 5.19 19.35 -4.27
C LYS A 153 6.06 20.48 -4.82
N TYR A 154 5.65 21.73 -4.65
CA TYR A 154 6.46 22.87 -5.03
C TYR A 154 7.56 23.14 -4.01
N THR A 155 8.79 23.18 -4.48
CA THR A 155 9.90 23.81 -3.75
C THR A 155 9.52 25.26 -3.42
N GLN A 156 10.12 25.84 -2.38
CA GLN A 156 9.78 27.20 -1.95
C GLN A 156 9.91 28.23 -3.10
N GLN A 157 10.85 28.01 -4.02
CA GLN A 157 11.03 28.83 -5.23
C GLN A 157 9.85 28.70 -6.21
N GLU A 158 9.33 27.49 -6.42
CA GLU A 158 8.18 27.28 -7.31
C GLU A 158 6.89 27.83 -6.72
N LYS A 159 6.73 27.83 -5.38
CA LYS A 159 5.62 28.52 -4.71
C LYS A 159 5.68 30.02 -4.92
N ILE A 160 6.86 30.61 -4.79
CA ILE A 160 7.09 32.05 -5.02
C ILE A 160 6.75 32.38 -6.48
N LYS A 161 7.22 31.57 -7.44
CA LYS A 161 6.93 31.74 -8.87
C LYS A 161 5.44 31.63 -9.19
N ALA A 162 4.75 30.61 -8.68
CA ALA A 162 3.32 30.43 -8.92
C ALA A 162 2.48 31.55 -8.30
N THR A 163 2.87 32.01 -7.11
CA THR A 163 2.20 33.14 -6.43
C THR A 163 2.41 34.43 -7.19
N ALA A 164 3.64 34.71 -7.64
CA ALA A 164 3.96 35.91 -8.39
C ALA A 164 3.26 35.96 -9.75
N ASN A 165 3.24 34.85 -10.49
CA ASN A 165 2.47 34.72 -11.72
C ASN A 165 0.96 34.96 -11.50
N ARG A 166 0.41 34.51 -10.36
CA ARG A 166 -1.01 34.73 -10.01
C ARG A 166 -1.32 36.20 -9.73
N VAL A 167 -0.35 37.00 -9.28
CA VAL A 167 -0.51 38.44 -9.01
C VAL A 167 0.11 39.32 -10.10
N GLY A 168 0.52 38.74 -11.23
CA GLY A 168 1.11 39.47 -12.36
C GLY A 168 2.50 40.06 -12.09
N LEU A 169 3.22 39.55 -11.08
CA LEU A 169 4.60 39.92 -10.79
C LEU A 169 5.55 38.94 -11.48
N ASP A 170 6.49 39.47 -12.26
CA ASP A 170 7.56 38.69 -12.85
C ASP A 170 8.70 38.58 -11.83
N VAL A 171 9.01 37.34 -11.41
CA VAL A 171 10.12 37.10 -10.46
C VAL A 171 11.36 36.75 -11.27
N PRO A 172 12.41 37.59 -11.24
CA PRO A 172 13.68 37.23 -11.85
C PRO A 172 14.31 36.11 -11.01
N PHE A 173 14.57 34.98 -11.64
CA PHE A 173 15.37 33.89 -11.08
C PHE A 173 16.65 33.76 -11.88
#